data_AF-A0A316VAW9-F1
#
_entry.id   AF-A0A316VAW9-F1
#
_cell.length_a   1.000
_cell.length_b   1.000
_cell.length_c   1.000
_cell.angle_alpha   90.00
_cell.angle_beta   90.00
_cell.angle_gamma   90.00
#
_symmetry.space_group_name_H-M   'P 1'
#
loop_
_entity.id
_entity.type
_entity.pdbx_description
1 polymer ?
#
loop_
_entity_poly.entity_id
_entity_poly.type
_entity_poly.pdbx_seq_one_letter_code
_entity_poly.pdbx_strand_id
1 'polypeptide(L)'
;MLTSIKKAFSATPSKPTSQSQPQTAPEKPAVTMSKSQKVQEFLQLIKQRRSIHALNNTPILPDAELVSLIKSTVRESPSAFNSQTSRVVVLLGEDHVHYWSNIVKPAMRKAITDEATWSIFGPRYDMFAQGYGTALFFEDERTIKQLQESRPAIAKLFPQWSTHASGMAQLNTWTALEVAGYGANLQHVSESCKKHVDEQKTDIPLFHL
;
A
#
# COMPACT_ATOMS: atom_id res chain seq x y z
N MET A 1 -22.73 28.70 0.59
CA MET A 1 -23.52 28.30 -0.60
C MET A 1 -22.70 27.28 -1.37
N LEU A 2 -23.17 26.03 -1.44
CA LEU A 2 -23.00 25.04 -2.53
C LEU A 2 -23.17 23.64 -1.94
N THR A 3 -24.44 23.29 -1.84
CA THR A 3 -25.00 21.96 -1.67
C THR A 3 -24.71 21.14 -2.93
N SER A 4 -24.20 19.91 -2.82
CA SER A 4 -24.44 18.80 -3.76
C SER A 4 -23.63 17.57 -3.36
N ILE A 5 -24.00 16.31 -3.55
CA ILE A 5 -25.24 15.57 -3.89
C ILE A 5 -24.94 14.17 -3.35
N LYS A 6 -25.78 13.60 -2.47
CA LYS A 6 -25.74 12.16 -2.14
C LYS A 6 -26.64 11.45 -3.15
N LYS A 7 -26.10 10.53 -3.95
CA LYS A 7 -26.92 9.58 -4.73
C LYS A 7 -26.74 8.18 -4.15
N ALA A 8 -27.75 7.76 -3.39
CA ALA A 8 -27.98 6.36 -3.09
C ALA A 8 -28.84 5.77 -4.23
N PHE A 9 -28.44 4.63 -4.79
CA PHE A 9 -29.27 3.86 -5.71
C PHE A 9 -29.77 2.62 -4.99
N SER A 10 -31.09 2.53 -4.83
CA SER A 10 -31.83 1.34 -4.46
C SER A 10 -32.43 0.76 -5.74
N ALA A 11 -32.15 -0.51 -6.03
CA ALA A 11 -32.79 -1.24 -7.13
C ALA A 11 -33.76 -2.27 -6.54
N THR A 12 -35.04 -2.14 -6.88
CA THR A 12 -36.11 -3.12 -6.63
C THR A 12 -36.32 -3.95 -7.90
N PRO A 13 -36.70 -5.25 -7.82
CA PRO A 13 -36.60 -6.16 -8.95
C PRO A 13 -37.82 -6.12 -9.86
N SER A 14 -37.60 -6.13 -11.19
CA SER A 14 -38.62 -6.31 -12.22
C SER A 14 -38.65 -7.75 -12.77
N LYS A 15 -39.87 -8.30 -12.93
CA LYS A 15 -40.19 -9.65 -13.46
C LYS A 15 -39.96 -9.77 -14.99
N PRO A 16 -39.94 -11.00 -15.56
CA PRO A 16 -39.26 -11.32 -16.81
C PRO A 16 -40.15 -11.13 -18.05
N THR A 17 -39.54 -10.79 -19.18
CA THR A 17 -40.16 -10.94 -20.51
C THR A 17 -39.16 -11.56 -21.50
N SER A 18 -39.63 -12.65 -22.12
CA SER A 18 -39.31 -13.28 -23.40
C SER A 18 -37.88 -13.28 -23.97
N GLN A 19 -37.48 -14.51 -24.29
CA GLN A 19 -36.25 -14.95 -24.93
C GLN A 19 -35.98 -14.31 -26.30
N SER A 20 -34.74 -13.89 -26.50
CA SER A 20 -34.05 -13.92 -27.79
C SER A 20 -32.65 -14.44 -27.54
N GLN A 21 -32.33 -15.64 -28.03
CA GLN A 21 -30.99 -16.23 -27.93
C GLN A 21 -29.98 -15.38 -28.71
N PRO A 22 -28.86 -14.95 -28.09
CA PRO A 22 -27.67 -14.58 -28.83
C PRO A 22 -26.85 -15.84 -29.10
N GLN A 23 -26.50 -16.03 -30.37
CA GLN A 23 -25.58 -17.05 -30.84
C GLN A 23 -24.27 -17.00 -30.04
N THR A 24 -23.88 -18.14 -29.45
CA THR A 24 -22.61 -18.30 -28.74
C THR A 24 -21.47 -18.23 -29.74
N ALA A 25 -20.68 -17.15 -29.69
CA ALA A 25 -19.32 -17.15 -30.22
C ALA A 25 -18.50 -18.26 -29.52
N PRO A 26 -17.54 -18.90 -30.19
CA PRO A 26 -16.75 -19.95 -29.57
C PRO A 26 -15.93 -19.36 -28.41
N GLU A 27 -16.31 -19.74 -27.19
CA GLU A 27 -15.55 -19.43 -25.98
C GLU A 27 -14.18 -20.11 -26.10
N LYS A 28 -13.11 -19.31 -26.18
CA LYS A 28 -11.73 -19.79 -26.18
C LYS A 28 -11.54 -20.63 -24.91
N PRO A 29 -11.06 -21.88 -24.97
CA PRO A 29 -10.91 -22.67 -23.76
C PRO A 29 -9.91 -22.00 -22.82
N ALA A 30 -10.37 -21.64 -21.61
CA ALA A 30 -9.51 -21.14 -20.55
C ALA A 30 -8.48 -22.22 -20.18
N VAL A 31 -7.22 -22.01 -20.56
CA VAL A 31 -6.13 -22.93 -20.25
C VAL A 31 -5.97 -22.96 -18.73
N THR A 32 -6.42 -24.05 -18.10
CA THR A 32 -6.25 -24.22 -16.66
C THR A 32 -4.83 -24.68 -16.38
N MET A 33 -4.03 -23.83 -15.71
CA MET A 33 -2.67 -24.18 -15.32
C MET A 33 -2.64 -25.40 -14.40
N SER A 34 -1.71 -26.32 -14.66
CA SER A 34 -1.44 -27.45 -13.77
C SER A 34 -0.92 -26.97 -12.41
N LYS A 35 -1.04 -27.83 -11.38
CA LYS A 35 -0.52 -27.53 -10.03
C LYS A 35 0.96 -27.18 -10.05
N SER A 36 1.77 -27.91 -10.83
CA SER A 36 3.21 -27.66 -10.98
C SER A 36 3.48 -26.29 -11.58
N GLN A 37 2.75 -25.92 -12.64
CA GLN A 37 2.89 -24.60 -13.28
C GLN A 37 2.56 -23.46 -12.31
N LYS A 38 1.48 -23.56 -11.54
CA LYS A 38 1.11 -22.55 -10.52
C LYS A 38 2.21 -22.35 -9.47
N VAL A 39 2.82 -23.44 -9.00
CA VAL A 39 3.92 -23.36 -8.03
C VAL A 39 5.15 -22.69 -8.66
N GLN A 40 5.51 -23.05 -9.89
CA GLN A 40 6.64 -22.44 -10.59
C GLN A 40 6.42 -20.95 -10.87
N GLU A 41 5.21 -20.58 -11.29
CA GLU A 41 4.81 -19.19 -11.48
C GLU A 41 4.95 -18.40 -10.18
N PHE A 42 4.39 -18.89 -9.07
CA PHE A 42 4.52 -18.23 -7.77
C PHE A 42 5.98 -18.03 -7.33
N LEU A 43 6.81 -19.07 -7.44
CA LEU A 43 8.24 -18.97 -7.11
C LEU A 43 8.97 -17.96 -8.02
N GLN A 44 8.59 -17.90 -9.29
CA GLN A 44 9.13 -16.95 -10.24
C GLN A 44 8.75 -15.50 -9.87
N LEU A 45 7.52 -15.26 -9.41
CA LEU A 45 7.10 -13.93 -8.93
C LEU A 45 7.92 -13.48 -7.71
N ILE A 46 8.19 -14.38 -6.76
CA ILE A 46 9.05 -14.10 -5.61
C ILE A 46 10.47 -13.75 -6.06
N LYS A 47 11.01 -14.51 -7.03
CA LYS A 47 12.36 -14.32 -7.55
C LYS A 47 12.51 -13.01 -8.33
N GLN A 48 11.49 -12.62 -9.08
CA GLN A 48 11.47 -11.41 -9.88
C GLN A 48 11.41 -10.15 -9.02
N ARG A 49 10.76 -10.22 -7.86
CA ARG A 49 10.66 -9.08 -6.94
C ARG A 49 12.04 -8.58 -6.49
N ARG A 50 12.43 -7.36 -6.85
CA ARG A 50 13.73 -6.75 -6.52
C ARG A 50 13.61 -5.29 -6.10
N SER A 51 14.60 -4.82 -5.33
CA SER A 51 14.75 -3.40 -5.02
C SER A 51 15.17 -2.62 -6.26
N ILE A 52 14.26 -1.78 -6.75
CA ILE A 52 14.49 -0.86 -7.86
C ILE A 52 14.57 0.56 -7.29
N HIS A 53 15.76 1.17 -7.36
CA HIS A 53 16.00 2.51 -6.82
C HIS A 53 15.74 3.62 -7.83
N ALA A 54 16.20 3.44 -9.06
CA ALA A 54 15.93 4.38 -10.16
C ALA A 54 14.51 4.14 -10.67
N LEU A 55 13.57 4.93 -10.15
CA LEU A 55 12.17 4.92 -10.56
C LEU A 55 11.88 6.17 -11.40
N ASN A 56 10.83 6.11 -12.21
CA ASN A 56 10.27 7.27 -12.89
C ASN A 56 8.76 7.35 -12.56
N ASN A 57 8.11 8.39 -13.08
CA ASN A 57 6.69 8.67 -12.85
C ASN A 57 5.79 8.23 -14.02
N THR A 58 6.20 7.21 -14.79
CA THR A 58 5.37 6.68 -15.87
C THR A 58 4.20 5.87 -15.29
N PRO A 59 2.93 6.25 -15.54
CA PRO A 59 1.79 5.47 -15.10
C PRO A 59 1.72 4.13 -15.86
N ILE A 60 1.38 3.04 -15.16
CA ILE A 60 1.19 1.71 -15.75
C ILE A 60 -0.28 1.30 -15.66
N LEU A 61 -0.86 1.42 -14.47
CA LEU A 61 -2.29 1.28 -14.22
C LEU A 61 -2.94 2.65 -13.98
N PRO A 62 -4.23 2.82 -14.27
CA PRO A 62 -5.01 3.96 -13.78
C PRO A 62 -4.95 4.05 -12.25
N ASP A 63 -4.96 5.27 -11.69
CA ASP A 63 -4.82 5.48 -10.23
C ASP A 63 -5.82 4.69 -9.40
N ALA A 64 -7.09 4.63 -9.83
CA ALA A 64 -8.12 3.87 -9.15
C ALA A 64 -7.82 2.36 -9.11
N GLU A 65 -7.23 1.83 -10.18
CA GLU A 65 -6.83 0.42 -10.25
C GLU A 65 -5.59 0.15 -9.40
N LEU A 66 -4.59 1.04 -9.42
CA LEU A 66 -3.42 0.96 -8.55
C LEU A 66 -3.80 0.99 -7.07
N VAL A 67 -4.67 1.92 -6.67
CA VAL A 67 -5.18 2.01 -5.30
C VAL A 67 -5.98 0.75 -4.93
N SER A 68 -6.81 0.25 -5.85
CA SER A 68 -7.56 -1.00 -5.64
C SER A 68 -6.65 -2.22 -5.48
N LEU A 69 -5.58 -2.31 -6.29
CA LEU A 69 -4.56 -3.34 -6.19
C LEU A 69 -3.92 -3.33 -4.81
N ILE A 70 -3.37 -2.19 -4.39
CA ILE A 70 -2.71 -2.03 -3.08
C ILE A 70 -3.70 -2.39 -1.95
N LYS A 71 -4.92 -1.84 -1.99
CA LYS A 71 -5.95 -2.12 -0.98
C LYS A 71 -6.28 -3.61 -0.89
N SER A 72 -6.46 -4.26 -2.04
CA SER A 72 -6.81 -5.68 -2.10
C SER A 72 -5.67 -6.54 -1.57
N THR A 73 -4.42 -6.22 -1.94
CA THR A 73 -3.26 -6.96 -1.44
C THR A 73 -3.06 -6.82 0.06
N VAL A 74 -3.30 -5.63 0.64
CA VAL A 74 -3.29 -5.45 2.10
C VAL A 74 -4.41 -6.25 2.74
N ARG A 75 -5.61 -6.26 2.17
CA ARG A 75 -6.76 -7.02 2.68
C ARG A 75 -6.52 -8.53 2.69
N GLU A 76 -5.93 -9.07 1.64
CA GLU A 76 -5.66 -10.51 1.51
C GLU A 76 -4.40 -10.96 2.27
N SER A 77 -3.64 -10.02 2.84
CA SER A 77 -2.51 -10.34 3.69
C SER A 77 -2.99 -10.85 5.07
N PRO A 78 -2.45 -11.98 5.55
CA PRO A 78 -2.90 -12.56 6.81
C PRO A 78 -2.47 -11.69 8.01
N SER A 79 -3.24 -11.76 9.08
CA SER A 79 -2.93 -11.12 10.35
C SER A 79 -3.33 -12.03 11.51
N ALA A 80 -2.64 -11.91 12.64
CA ALA A 80 -2.97 -12.71 13.82
C ALA A 80 -4.43 -12.49 14.22
N PHE A 81 -5.17 -13.59 14.46
CA PHE A 81 -6.60 -13.58 14.78
C PHE A 81 -7.49 -12.89 13.73
N ASN A 82 -7.03 -12.74 12.48
CA ASN A 82 -7.70 -11.95 11.44
C ASN A 82 -8.02 -10.51 11.91
N SER A 83 -7.13 -9.96 12.74
CA SER A 83 -7.29 -8.64 13.36
C SER A 83 -7.27 -7.49 12.36
N GLN A 84 -6.66 -7.69 11.19
CA GLN A 84 -6.60 -6.71 10.10
C GLN A 84 -6.14 -5.34 10.61
N THR A 85 -5.06 -5.32 11.40
CA THR A 85 -4.49 -4.10 11.98
C THR A 85 -3.81 -3.22 10.95
N SER A 86 -3.33 -3.78 9.83
CA SER A 86 -2.64 -3.02 8.80
C SER A 86 -3.51 -1.94 8.16
N ARG A 87 -2.94 -0.75 8.00
CA ARG A 87 -3.51 0.41 7.33
C ARG A 87 -2.53 0.88 6.27
N VAL A 88 -3.04 1.41 5.16
CA VAL A 88 -2.20 1.95 4.09
C VAL A 88 -2.73 3.29 3.63
N VAL A 89 -1.83 4.26 3.49
CA VAL A 89 -2.09 5.55 2.83
C VAL A 89 -1.34 5.53 1.51
N VAL A 90 -2.04 5.79 0.41
CA VAL A 90 -1.43 5.82 -0.93
C VAL A 90 -1.35 7.27 -1.38
N LEU A 91 -0.13 7.74 -1.62
CA LEU A 91 0.18 9.08 -2.12
C LEU A 91 0.61 8.95 -3.59
N LEU A 92 -0.04 9.69 -4.48
CA LEU A 92 0.26 9.71 -5.92
C LEU A 92 0.48 11.16 -6.37
N GLY A 93 1.13 11.37 -7.51
CA GLY A 93 1.27 12.69 -8.11
C GLY A 93 1.89 13.73 -7.17
N GLU A 94 1.22 14.87 -6.98
CA GLU A 94 1.72 15.96 -6.14
C GLU A 94 1.86 15.58 -4.66
N ASP A 95 0.97 14.74 -4.12
CA ASP A 95 1.05 14.29 -2.72
C ASP A 95 2.30 13.44 -2.48
N HIS A 96 2.68 12.61 -3.46
CA HIS A 96 3.91 11.82 -3.42
C HIS A 96 5.15 12.71 -3.40
N VAL A 97 5.21 13.69 -4.31
CA VAL A 97 6.33 14.62 -4.40
C VAL A 97 6.41 15.46 -3.12
N HIS A 98 5.29 15.99 -2.64
CA HIS A 98 5.21 16.77 -1.42
C HIS A 98 5.72 15.99 -0.21
N TYR A 99 5.32 14.72 -0.07
CA TYR A 99 5.80 13.87 1.01
C TYR A 99 7.33 13.75 1.02
N TRP A 100 7.97 13.46 -0.11
CA TRP A 100 9.42 13.30 -0.15
C TRP A 100 10.18 14.63 -0.05
N SER A 101 9.77 15.63 -0.83
CA SER A 101 10.51 16.89 -0.99
C SER A 101 10.26 17.89 0.13
N ASN A 102 9.04 17.93 0.69
CA ASN A 102 8.63 18.95 1.65
C ASN A 102 8.49 18.42 3.08
N ILE A 103 8.30 17.12 3.27
CA ILE A 103 8.14 16.52 4.60
C ILE A 103 9.38 15.72 4.98
N VAL A 104 9.69 14.64 4.24
CA VAL A 104 10.77 13.72 4.61
C VAL A 104 12.14 14.38 4.48
N LYS A 105 12.47 14.98 3.33
CA LYS A 105 13.81 15.55 3.11
C LYS A 105 14.15 16.64 4.14
N PRO A 106 13.27 17.61 4.47
CA PRO A 106 13.55 18.60 5.50
C PRO A 106 13.66 18.01 6.91
N ALA A 107 12.81 17.04 7.26
CA ALA A 107 12.90 16.35 8.55
C ALA A 107 14.22 15.59 8.69
N MET A 108 14.65 14.89 7.64
CA MET A 108 15.91 14.16 7.62
C MET A 108 17.12 15.10 7.60
N ARG A 109 17.01 16.28 6.98
CA ARG A 109 18.05 17.31 7.06
C ARG A 109 18.27 17.80 8.49
N LYS A 110 17.20 17.99 9.26
CA LYS A 110 17.31 18.36 10.68
C LYS A 110 17.91 17.24 11.51
N ALA A 111 17.56 15.99 11.21
CA ALA A 111 18.05 14.82 11.94
C ALA A 111 19.53 14.48 11.64
N ILE A 112 19.99 14.73 10.41
CA ILE A 112 21.36 14.44 9.96
C ILE A 112 22.13 15.77 9.90
N THR A 113 22.73 16.15 11.03
CA THR A 113 23.52 17.38 11.15
C THR A 113 24.93 17.25 10.58
N ASP A 114 25.45 16.02 10.48
CA ASP A 114 26.76 15.75 9.88
C ASP A 114 26.70 15.91 8.35
N GLU A 115 27.46 16.87 7.82
CA GLU A 115 27.45 17.19 6.38
C GLU A 115 27.99 16.06 5.51
N ALA A 116 28.96 15.28 6.01
CA ALA A 116 29.48 14.14 5.27
C ALA A 116 28.39 13.08 5.06
N THR A 117 27.64 12.76 6.12
CA THR A 117 26.48 11.86 6.07
C THR A 117 25.38 12.44 5.19
N TRP A 118 25.06 13.73 5.33
CA TRP A 118 24.03 14.39 4.51
C TRP A 118 24.35 14.34 3.02
N SER A 119 25.62 14.55 2.63
CA SER A 119 26.03 14.50 1.23
C SER A 119 25.75 13.15 0.55
N ILE A 120 25.71 12.05 1.34
CA ILE A 120 25.45 10.69 0.86
C ILE A 120 23.94 10.40 0.81
N PHE A 121 23.17 10.83 1.82
CA PHE A 121 21.75 10.46 1.96
C PHE A 121 20.79 11.50 1.38
N GLY A 122 21.12 12.79 1.46
CA GLY A 122 20.30 13.91 1.00
C GLY A 122 19.78 13.74 -0.44
N PRO A 123 20.64 13.39 -1.42
CA PRO A 123 20.22 13.15 -2.80
C PRO A 123 19.27 11.97 -2.98
N ARG A 124 19.23 11.01 -2.04
CA ARG A 124 18.31 9.86 -2.13
C ARG A 124 16.85 10.29 -1.99
N TYR A 125 16.56 11.33 -1.21
CA TYR A 125 15.20 11.83 -1.08
C TYR A 125 14.69 12.48 -2.37
N ASP A 126 15.59 13.12 -3.13
CA ASP A 126 15.26 13.62 -4.47
C ASP A 126 15.03 12.47 -5.46
N MET A 127 15.80 11.39 -5.35
CA MET A 127 15.59 10.17 -6.13
C MET A 127 14.24 9.51 -5.81
N PHE A 128 13.84 9.44 -4.53
CA PHE A 128 12.54 8.86 -4.16
C PHE A 128 11.35 9.67 -4.68
N ALA A 129 11.48 11.01 -4.74
CA ALA A 129 10.46 11.90 -5.28
C ALA A 129 10.26 11.78 -6.81
N GLN A 130 11.16 11.09 -7.52
CA GLN A 130 11.03 10.83 -8.98
C GLN A 130 10.09 9.66 -9.29
N GLY A 131 9.68 8.89 -8.27
CA GLY A 131 8.73 7.79 -8.43
C GLY A 131 7.32 8.26 -8.80
N TYR A 132 6.46 7.29 -9.12
CA TYR A 132 5.05 7.58 -9.40
C TYR A 132 4.23 7.84 -8.12
N GLY A 133 4.60 7.17 -7.02
CA GLY A 133 3.79 7.16 -5.82
C GLY A 133 4.48 6.54 -4.61
N THR A 134 3.81 6.59 -3.46
CA THR A 134 4.27 5.99 -2.20
C THR A 134 3.11 5.38 -1.45
N ALA A 135 3.27 4.12 -1.03
CA ALA A 135 2.38 3.45 -0.10
C ALA A 135 2.99 3.50 1.32
N LEU A 136 2.34 4.19 2.24
CA LEU A 136 2.74 4.31 3.64
C LEU A 136 1.96 3.29 4.47
N PHE A 137 2.67 2.39 5.15
CA PHE A 137 2.09 1.32 5.95
C PHE A 137 2.09 1.69 7.43
N PHE A 138 0.96 1.45 8.08
CA PHE A 138 0.72 1.69 9.50
C PHE A 138 -0.01 0.50 10.13
N GLU A 139 -0.06 0.47 11.45
CA GLU A 139 -0.78 -0.53 12.23
C GLU A 139 -1.72 0.19 13.19
N ASP A 140 -2.99 -0.23 13.22
CA ASP A 140 -4.03 0.36 14.06
C ASP A 140 -3.80 0.02 15.54
N GLU A 141 -3.20 0.96 16.27
CA GLU A 141 -2.89 0.80 17.69
C GLU A 141 -4.14 0.59 18.55
N ARG A 142 -5.31 1.12 18.14
CA ARG A 142 -6.56 0.94 18.89
C ARG A 142 -7.00 -0.51 18.83
N THR A 143 -6.94 -1.12 17.64
CA THR A 143 -7.26 -2.54 17.47
C THR A 143 -6.27 -3.41 18.25
N ILE A 144 -4.98 -3.07 18.24
CA ILE A 144 -3.96 -3.79 19.02
C ILE A 144 -4.28 -3.72 20.52
N LYS A 145 -4.59 -2.53 21.06
CA LYS A 145 -4.95 -2.35 22.48
C LYS A 145 -6.20 -3.15 22.86
N GLN A 146 -7.24 -3.15 22.02
CA GLN A 146 -8.44 -3.97 22.25
C GLN A 146 -8.13 -5.48 22.29
N LEU A 147 -7.19 -5.95 21.47
CA LEU A 147 -6.74 -7.34 21.51
C LEU A 147 -5.98 -7.65 22.81
N GLN A 148 -5.15 -6.72 23.28
CA GLN A 148 -4.43 -6.85 24.55
C GLN A 148 -5.40 -6.94 25.74
N GLU A 149 -6.40 -6.06 25.78
CA GLU A 149 -7.43 -6.02 26.82
C GLU A 149 -8.31 -7.27 26.81
N SER A 150 -8.73 -7.72 25.63
CA SER A 150 -9.57 -8.92 25.50
C SER A 150 -8.83 -10.24 25.71
N ARG A 151 -7.50 -10.25 25.61
CA ARG A 151 -6.67 -11.47 25.72
C ARG A 151 -5.41 -11.23 26.58
N PRO A 152 -5.57 -10.96 27.88
CA PRO A 152 -4.49 -10.51 28.77
C PRO A 152 -3.32 -11.50 28.87
N ALA A 153 -3.58 -12.81 28.84
CA ALA A 153 -2.54 -13.85 28.93
C ALA A 153 -1.48 -13.78 27.81
N ILE A 154 -1.85 -13.25 26.65
CA ILE A 154 -0.98 -13.12 25.47
C ILE A 154 -0.85 -11.66 25.02
N ALA A 155 -1.26 -10.69 25.84
CA ALA A 155 -1.30 -9.27 25.50
C ALA A 155 0.04 -8.73 24.98
N LYS A 156 1.15 -9.16 25.59
CA LYS A 156 2.50 -8.74 25.19
C LYS A 156 2.91 -9.20 23.77
N LEU A 157 2.19 -10.15 23.17
CA LEU A 157 2.51 -10.71 21.85
C LEU A 157 1.86 -9.91 20.71
N PHE A 158 0.74 -9.23 20.94
CA PHE A 158 0.01 -8.51 19.87
C PHE A 158 0.84 -7.44 19.16
N PRO A 159 1.67 -6.62 19.84
CA PRO A 159 2.54 -5.68 19.14
C PRO A 159 3.50 -6.37 18.16
N GLN A 160 4.12 -7.49 18.56
CA GLN A 160 5.00 -8.26 17.67
C GLN A 160 4.22 -8.90 16.51
N TRP A 161 3.04 -9.46 16.77
CA TRP A 161 2.23 -10.05 15.71
C TRP A 161 1.72 -9.01 14.71
N SER A 162 1.47 -7.78 15.16
CA SER A 162 1.15 -6.65 14.30
C SER A 162 2.33 -6.28 13.38
N THR A 163 3.57 -6.27 13.87
CA THR A 163 4.74 -6.04 12.99
C THR A 163 4.92 -7.15 11.96
N HIS A 164 4.63 -8.40 12.31
CA HIS A 164 4.60 -9.51 11.34
C HIS A 164 3.53 -9.30 10.26
N ALA A 165 2.31 -8.89 10.65
CA ALA A 165 1.23 -8.57 9.72
C ALA A 165 1.63 -7.45 8.76
N SER A 166 2.23 -6.37 9.28
CA SER A 166 2.75 -5.27 8.48
C SER A 166 3.79 -5.74 7.46
N GLY A 167 4.75 -6.58 7.88
CA GLY A 167 5.76 -7.14 6.99
C GLY A 167 5.17 -7.98 5.85
N MET A 168 4.15 -8.79 6.15
CA MET A 168 3.44 -9.58 5.13
C MET A 168 2.66 -8.67 4.15
N ALA A 169 1.98 -7.65 4.66
CA ALA A 169 1.26 -6.67 3.84
C ALA A 169 2.20 -5.90 2.90
N GLN A 170 3.35 -5.45 3.40
CA GLN A 170 4.38 -4.77 2.61
C GLN A 170 4.94 -5.68 1.53
N LEU A 171 5.33 -6.92 1.88
CA LEU A 171 5.91 -7.88 0.94
C LEU A 171 4.93 -8.25 -0.17
N ASN A 172 3.68 -8.58 0.18
CA ASN A 172 2.67 -8.93 -0.80
C ASN A 172 2.37 -7.76 -1.73
N THR A 173 2.25 -6.54 -1.18
CA THR A 173 2.01 -5.33 -1.99
C THR A 173 3.17 -5.10 -2.96
N TRP A 174 4.41 -5.25 -2.50
CA TRP A 174 5.59 -5.13 -3.34
C TRP A 174 5.55 -6.15 -4.50
N THR A 175 5.30 -7.43 -4.21
CA THR A 175 5.16 -8.44 -5.27
C THR A 175 4.04 -8.08 -6.25
N ALA A 176 2.88 -7.63 -5.76
CA ALA A 176 1.74 -7.27 -6.61
C ALA A 176 2.05 -6.07 -7.53
N LEU A 177 2.77 -5.06 -7.02
CA LEU A 177 3.23 -3.91 -7.82
C LEU A 177 4.18 -4.35 -8.94
N GLU A 178 5.14 -5.23 -8.64
CA GLU A 178 6.08 -5.73 -9.66
C GLU A 178 5.40 -6.64 -10.70
N VAL A 179 4.41 -7.44 -10.28
CA VAL A 179 3.55 -8.21 -11.20
C VAL A 179 2.80 -7.28 -12.16
N ALA A 180 2.32 -6.14 -11.65
CA ALA A 180 1.67 -5.11 -12.46
C ALA A 180 2.66 -4.29 -13.32
N GLY A 181 3.97 -4.51 -13.18
CA GLY A 181 5.03 -3.87 -13.97
C GLY A 181 5.71 -2.68 -13.29
N TYR A 182 5.32 -2.31 -12.07
CA TYR A 182 5.95 -1.21 -11.34
C TYR A 182 7.27 -1.65 -10.70
N GLY A 183 8.30 -0.81 -10.76
CA GLY A 183 9.46 -0.94 -9.87
C GLY A 183 9.15 -0.40 -8.47
N ALA A 184 9.70 -1.02 -7.43
CA ALA A 184 9.53 -0.56 -6.05
C ALA A 184 10.78 -0.74 -5.20
N ASN A 185 10.86 0.03 -4.12
CA ASN A 185 11.84 -0.14 -3.05
C ASN A 185 11.19 0.20 -1.70
N LEU A 186 11.76 -0.34 -0.62
CA LEU A 186 11.22 -0.18 0.74
C LEU A 186 12.08 0.79 1.56
N GLN A 187 11.42 1.79 2.16
CA GLN A 187 12.06 2.82 2.98
C GLN A 187 11.48 2.86 4.39
N HIS A 188 12.33 3.12 5.38
CA HIS A 188 11.95 3.23 6.80
C HIS A 188 12.34 4.62 7.34
N VAL A 189 11.62 5.65 6.89
CA VAL A 189 11.91 7.06 7.24
C VAL A 189 11.01 7.62 8.34
N SER A 190 9.90 6.94 8.66
CA SER A 190 8.85 7.44 9.54
C SER A 190 9.34 7.70 10.97
N GLU A 191 10.12 6.80 11.57
CA GLU A 191 10.62 6.97 12.94
C GLU A 191 11.59 8.15 13.08
N SER A 192 12.46 8.34 12.09
CA SER A 192 13.39 9.47 12.04
C SER A 192 12.67 10.80 11.76
N CYS A 193 11.60 10.76 10.96
CA CYS A 193 10.76 11.91 10.65
C CYS A 193 9.86 12.30 11.82
N LYS A 194 9.27 11.35 12.56
CA LYS A 194 8.35 11.59 13.69
C LYS A 194 8.89 12.62 14.69
N LYS A 195 10.18 12.55 15.01
CA LYS A 195 10.83 13.46 15.97
C LYS A 195 11.02 14.89 15.46
N HIS A 196 10.86 15.12 14.15
CA HIS A 196 11.23 16.36 13.48
C HIS A 196 10.12 16.95 12.59
N VAL A 197 9.00 16.22 12.43
CA VAL A 197 7.73 16.70 11.87
C VAL A 197 6.84 17.12 13.05
N ASP A 198 7.33 18.07 13.83
CA ASP A 198 6.48 18.84 14.73
C ASP A 198 5.62 19.79 13.88
N GLU A 199 4.30 19.73 14.08
CA GLU A 199 3.36 20.84 13.86
C GLU A 199 3.15 21.36 12.42
N GLN A 200 3.53 20.65 11.36
CA GLN A 200 2.89 20.92 10.07
C GLN A 200 1.51 20.28 10.07
N LYS A 201 0.45 21.10 9.99
CA LYS A 201 -0.91 20.65 9.65
C LYS A 201 -0.90 20.10 8.23
N THR A 202 -0.33 18.91 8.05
CA THR A 202 -0.39 18.19 6.79
C THR A 202 -1.68 17.38 6.81
N ASP A 203 -2.49 17.47 5.76
CA ASP A 203 -3.69 16.64 5.61
C ASP A 203 -3.36 15.14 5.43
N ILE A 204 -2.07 14.81 5.30
CA ILE A 204 -1.56 13.45 5.30
C ILE A 204 -1.50 12.95 6.76
N PRO A 205 -2.23 11.88 7.13
CA PRO A 205 -2.21 11.33 8.47
C PRO A 205 -0.90 10.55 8.69
N LEU A 206 0.19 11.28 8.84
CA LEU A 206 1.52 10.70 8.87
C LEU A 206 1.83 9.95 10.17
N PHE A 207 1.14 10.27 11.28
CA PHE A 207 1.56 9.82 12.61
C PHE A 207 0.43 9.51 13.60
N HIS A 208 -0.84 9.52 13.18
CA HIS A 208 -2.00 9.32 14.07
C HIS A 208 -3.04 8.35 13.46
N LEU A 209 -2.70 7.07 13.36
CA LEU A 209 -3.66 6.00 13.07
C LEU A 209 -3.53 4.86 14.10
#